data_AF-A0A6A1W3V2-F1
#
_entry.id   AF-A0A6A1W3V2-F1
#
_cell.length_a   1.000
_cell.length_b   1.000
_cell.length_c   1.000
_cell.angle_alpha   90.00
_cell.angle_beta   90.00
_cell.angle_gamma   90.00
#
_symmetry.space_group_name_H-M   'P 1'
#
loop_
_entity.id
_entity.type
_entity.pdbx_description
1 polymer ?
#
loop_
_entity_poly.entity_id
_entity_poly.type
_entity_poly.pdbx_seq_one_letter_code
_entity_poly.pdbx_strand_id
1 'polypeptide(L)'
;MVKKLGLPMLKHSRLYKLQWLNDSGEIRVNKQVLVAFRIGKYEDEVLCDVVPMQAGHLLLWRPWQFDRHVKHDGFTNKYSFVLNQRTITLVPLTPQQVYEDQVRLQKESDQKKDSEQKKKSEN
;
A
#
# COMPACT_ATOMS: atom_id res chain seq x y z
N MET A 1 -5.44 5.92 -3.76
CA MET A 1 -4.00 5.85 -4.17
C MET A 1 -3.85 5.78 -5.68
N VAL A 2 -4.18 4.66 -6.34
CA VAL A 2 -3.99 4.40 -7.79
C VAL A 2 -4.44 5.57 -8.68
N LYS A 3 -5.71 5.99 -8.59
CA LYS A 3 -6.25 7.12 -9.36
C LYS A 3 -5.50 8.44 -9.11
N LYS A 4 -5.16 8.71 -7.85
CA LYS A 4 -4.50 9.97 -7.42
C LYS A 4 -3.06 10.05 -7.92
N LEU A 5 -2.39 8.91 -8.02
CA LEU A 5 -1.02 8.80 -8.54
C LEU A 5 -0.96 8.63 -10.06
N GLY A 6 -2.12 8.57 -10.74
CA GLY A 6 -2.17 8.39 -12.19
C GLY A 6 -1.61 7.05 -12.68
N LEU A 7 -1.58 6.02 -11.83
CA LEU A 7 -0.99 4.73 -12.18
C LEU A 7 -1.83 4.00 -13.24
N PRO A 8 -1.19 3.40 -14.27
CA PRO A 8 -1.89 2.69 -15.33
C PRO A 8 -2.56 1.43 -14.78
N MET A 9 -3.88 1.34 -14.93
CA MET A 9 -4.66 0.17 -14.53
C MET A 9 -4.80 -0.80 -15.70
N LEU A 10 -4.45 -2.05 -15.47
CA LEU A 10 -4.64 -3.17 -16.37
C LEU A 10 -5.93 -3.91 -16.03
N LYS A 11 -6.59 -4.49 -17.05
CA LYS A 11 -7.74 -5.35 -16.83
C LYS A 11 -7.28 -6.69 -16.27
N HIS A 12 -7.87 -7.13 -15.17
CA HIS A 12 -7.57 -8.43 -14.58
C HIS A 12 -8.14 -9.55 -15.46
N SER A 13 -7.34 -10.57 -15.79
CA SER A 13 -7.75 -11.69 -16.66
C SER A 13 -8.82 -12.58 -16.01
N ARG A 14 -8.73 -12.78 -14.69
CA ARG A 14 -9.69 -13.57 -13.88
C ARG A 14 -10.44 -12.73 -12.86
N LEU A 15 -11.71 -12.44 -13.11
CA LEU A 15 -12.55 -11.71 -12.15
C LEU A 15 -12.83 -12.60 -10.93
N TYR A 16 -12.60 -12.08 -9.74
CA TYR A 16 -12.97 -12.79 -8.51
C TYR A 16 -13.49 -11.83 -7.44
N LYS A 17 -13.97 -12.42 -6.35
CA LYS A 17 -14.73 -11.75 -5.31
C LYS A 17 -13.97 -11.90 -4.00
N LEU A 18 -13.77 -10.78 -3.30
CA LEU A 18 -13.17 -10.70 -1.98
C LEU A 18 -14.27 -10.37 -0.98
N GLN A 19 -14.67 -11.35 -0.17
CA GLN A 19 -15.70 -11.18 0.87
C GLN A 19 -15.11 -10.87 2.24
N TRP A 20 -13.85 -11.23 2.52
CA TRP A 20 -13.25 -11.09 3.85
C TRP A 20 -12.70 -9.68 4.14
N LEU A 21 -12.74 -8.76 3.17
CA LEU A 21 -12.09 -7.45 3.29
C LEU A 21 -13.02 -6.35 3.85
N ASN A 22 -14.34 -6.54 3.83
CA ASN A 22 -15.32 -5.59 4.37
C ASN A 22 -16.64 -6.29 4.75
N ASP A 23 -17.28 -5.80 5.81
CA ASP A 23 -18.58 -6.33 6.28
C ASP A 23 -19.77 -5.82 5.44
N SER A 24 -19.51 -4.88 4.52
CA SER A 24 -20.51 -4.14 3.73
C SER A 24 -20.86 -4.79 2.38
N GLY A 25 -20.35 -6.00 2.12
CA GLY A 25 -20.67 -6.78 0.93
C GLY A 25 -19.49 -7.00 -0.01
N GLU A 26 -19.71 -7.83 -1.02
CA GLU A 26 -18.70 -8.41 -1.89
C GLU A 26 -17.89 -7.40 -2.73
N ILE A 27 -16.56 -7.37 -2.54
CA ILE A 27 -15.65 -6.57 -3.37
C ILE A 27 -15.25 -7.36 -4.62
N ARG A 28 -15.55 -6.82 -5.81
CA ARG A 28 -15.14 -7.42 -7.09
C ARG A 28 -13.77 -6.90 -7.50
N VAL A 29 -12.80 -7.81 -7.63
CA VAL A 29 -11.47 -7.51 -8.17
C VAL A 29 -11.48 -7.71 -9.67
N ASN A 30 -11.25 -6.62 -10.42
CA ASN A 30 -11.28 -6.62 -11.87
C ASN A 30 -10.16 -5.84 -12.54
N LYS A 31 -9.29 -5.22 -11.75
CA LYS A 31 -8.19 -4.39 -12.22
C LYS A 31 -6.93 -4.70 -11.44
N GLN A 32 -5.81 -4.61 -12.14
CA GLN A 32 -4.48 -4.72 -11.55
C GLN A 32 -3.68 -3.47 -11.88
N VAL A 33 -2.64 -3.23 -11.12
CA VAL A 33 -1.72 -2.11 -11.31
C VAL A 33 -0.32 -2.59 -10.95
N LEU A 34 0.65 -2.20 -11.76
CA LEU A 34 2.05 -2.40 -11.42
C LEU A 34 2.48 -1.26 -10.49
N VAL A 35 2.92 -1.60 -9.28
CA VAL A 35 3.30 -0.63 -8.26
C VAL A 35 4.79 -0.76 -7.99
N ALA A 36 5.55 0.24 -8.43
CA ALA A 36 6.91 0.45 -7.97
C ALA A 36 6.87 1.19 -6.62
N PHE A 37 7.55 0.66 -5.61
CA PHE A 37 7.60 1.24 -4.28
C PHE A 37 8.97 1.04 -3.63
N ARG A 38 9.22 1.81 -2.57
CA ARG A 38 10.47 1.78 -1.82
C ARG A 38 10.20 1.81 -0.32
N ILE A 39 10.85 0.92 0.42
CA ILE A 39 10.85 0.90 1.89
C ILE A 39 12.30 0.99 2.37
N GLY A 40 12.71 2.18 2.81
CA GLY A 40 14.10 2.42 3.19
C GLY A 40 15.07 2.22 2.02
N LYS A 41 15.86 1.15 2.06
CA LYS A 41 16.81 0.76 0.99
C LYS A 41 16.28 -0.34 0.06
N TYR A 42 15.12 -0.90 0.37
CA TYR A 42 14.47 -1.91 -0.45
C TYR A 42 13.60 -1.22 -1.49
N GLU A 43 13.83 -1.54 -2.75
CA GLU A 43 13.05 -1.08 -3.90
C GLU A 43 12.48 -2.29 -4.61
N ASP A 44 11.22 -2.19 -5.03
CA ASP A 44 10.56 -3.28 -5.71
C ASP A 44 9.43 -2.81 -6.62
N GLU A 45 9.06 -3.67 -7.55
CA GLU A 45 7.93 -3.50 -8.44
C GLU A 45 7.06 -4.76 -8.42
N VAL A 46 5.79 -4.61 -8.05
CA VAL A 46 4.87 -5.73 -7.85
C VAL A 46 3.53 -5.46 -8.52
N LEU A 47 2.98 -6.49 -9.18
CA LEU A 47 1.62 -6.45 -9.74
C LEU A 47 0.62 -6.62 -8.60
N CYS A 48 -0.27 -5.65 -8.42
CA CYS A 48 -1.22 -5.61 -7.32
C CYS A 48 -2.66 -5.50 -7.81
N ASP A 49 -3.56 -6.14 -7.09
CA ASP A 49 -5.00 -6.01 -7.31
C ASP A 49 -5.53 -4.67 -6.79
N VAL A 50 -6.41 -4.04 -7.56
CA VAL A 50 -7.01 -2.76 -7.20
C VAL A 50 -8.33 -2.99 -6.49
N VAL A 51 -8.39 -2.58 -5.23
CA VAL A 51 -9.60 -2.63 -4.39
C VAL A 51 -9.99 -1.23 -3.89
N PRO A 52 -11.30 -0.93 -3.75
CA PRO A 52 -11.74 0.30 -3.12
C PRO A 52 -11.47 0.25 -1.61
N MET A 53 -10.68 1.19 -1.10
CA MET A 53 -10.35 1.30 0.32
C MET A 53 -10.26 2.77 0.72
N GLN A 54 -10.62 3.10 1.98
CA GLN A 54 -10.65 4.47 2.49
C GLN A 54 -9.25 5.11 2.64
N ALA A 55 -8.18 4.32 2.47
CA ALA A 55 -6.82 4.80 2.62
C ALA A 55 -5.90 4.28 1.51
N GLY A 56 -4.78 4.98 1.30
CA GLY A 56 -3.74 4.58 0.38
C GLY A 56 -2.77 3.61 1.03
N HIS A 57 -3.14 2.34 1.17
CA HIS A 57 -2.25 1.29 1.65
C HIS A 57 -1.93 0.29 0.54
N LEU A 58 -0.69 -0.20 0.57
CA LEU A 58 -0.23 -1.35 -0.21
C LEU A 58 -0.18 -2.54 0.75
N LEU A 59 -0.99 -3.57 0.48
CA LEU A 59 -1.07 -4.76 1.33
C LEU A 59 -0.31 -5.90 0.64
N LEU A 60 0.86 -6.25 1.18
CA LEU A 60 1.70 -7.34 0.69
C LEU A 60 1.33 -8.63 1.43
N TRP A 61 0.48 -9.43 0.80
CA TRP A 61 -0.06 -10.66 1.38
C TRP A 61 0.91 -11.84 1.29
N ARG A 62 0.41 -13.03 1.65
CA ARG A 62 1.15 -14.30 1.56
C ARG A 62 1.76 -14.60 0.19
N PRO A 63 1.13 -14.29 -0.96
CA PRO A 63 1.75 -14.50 -2.27
C PRO A 63 3.09 -13.76 -2.39
N TRP A 64 3.12 -12.47 -2.03
CA TRP A 64 4.37 -11.71 -2.04
C TRP A 64 5.43 -12.30 -1.10
N GLN A 65 5.03 -12.77 0.09
CA GLN A 65 5.95 -13.43 1.02
C GLN A 65 6.50 -14.74 0.44
N PHE A 66 5.67 -15.51 -0.26
CA PHE A 66 6.07 -16.75 -0.92
C PHE A 66 7.04 -16.48 -2.07
N ASP A 67 6.68 -15.58 -3.00
CA ASP A 67 7.51 -15.23 -4.16
C ASP A 67 8.90 -14.75 -3.75
N ARG A 68 8.98 -13.99 -2.66
CA ARG A 68 10.24 -13.43 -2.11
C ARG A 68 10.95 -14.35 -1.12
N HIS A 69 10.44 -15.56 -0.88
CA HIS A 69 11.00 -16.51 0.09
C HIS A 69 11.22 -15.87 1.47
N VAL A 70 10.25 -15.08 1.92
CA VAL A 70 10.34 -14.30 3.15
C VAL A 70 10.25 -15.20 4.37
N LYS A 71 11.18 -15.01 5.31
CA LYS A 71 11.13 -15.58 6.65
C LYS A 71 10.43 -14.58 7.58
N HIS A 72 9.29 -14.98 8.13
CA HIS A 72 8.54 -14.19 9.12
C HIS A 72 8.86 -14.67 10.53
N ASP A 73 9.44 -13.80 11.34
CA ASP A 73 9.51 -13.97 12.79
C ASP A 73 8.22 -13.43 13.40
N GLY A 74 7.31 -14.33 13.79
CA GLY A 74 6.01 -13.98 14.34
C GLY A 74 6.07 -13.33 15.74
N PHE A 75 7.15 -13.52 16.50
CA PHE A 75 7.28 -12.93 17.83
C PHE A 75 7.67 -11.45 17.74
N THR A 76 8.65 -11.13 16.89
CA THR A 76 9.11 -9.73 16.69
C THR A 76 8.44 -9.03 15.51
N ASN A 77 7.57 -9.74 14.78
CA ASN A 77 6.93 -9.31 13.54
C ASN A 77 7.92 -8.83 12.46
N LYS A 78 9.11 -9.43 12.39
CA LYS A 78 10.13 -9.11 11.40
C LYS A 78 10.01 -9.98 10.17
N TYR A 79 10.24 -9.40 9.00
CA TYR A 79 10.23 -10.10 7.72
C TYR A 79 11.60 -10.00 7.07
N SER A 80 12.28 -11.12 6.87
CA SER A 80 13.63 -11.16 6.31
C SER A 80 13.70 -11.97 5.01
N PHE A 81 14.35 -11.44 4.00
CA PHE A 81 14.52 -12.08 2.69
C PHE A 81 15.79 -11.60 2.00
N VAL A 82 16.22 -12.30 0.95
CA VAL A 82 17.36 -11.88 0.12
C VAL A 82 16.84 -11.30 -1.19
N LEU A 83 17.26 -10.09 -1.52
CA LEU A 83 17.00 -9.47 -2.81
C LEU A 83 18.29 -8.87 -3.34
N ASN A 84 18.63 -9.14 -4.60
CA ASN A 84 19.85 -8.65 -5.25
C ASN A 84 21.11 -8.92 -4.42
N GLN A 85 21.23 -10.16 -3.90
CA GLN A 85 22.32 -10.62 -3.02
C GLN A 85 22.45 -9.87 -1.69
N ARG A 86 21.46 -9.05 -1.31
CA ARG A 86 21.42 -8.34 -0.03
C ARG A 86 20.29 -8.87 0.84
N THR A 87 20.60 -9.10 2.10
CA THR A 87 19.58 -9.41 3.11
C THR A 87 18.81 -8.14 3.45
N ILE A 88 17.51 -8.16 3.22
CA ILE A 88 16.57 -7.12 3.61
C ILE A 88 15.78 -7.63 4.82
N THR A 89 15.69 -6.80 5.86
CA THR A 89 14.84 -7.06 7.02
C THR A 89 13.89 -5.89 7.21
N LEU A 90 12.60 -6.15 7.02
CA LEU A 90 11.53 -5.21 7.34
C LEU A 90 11.15 -5.40 8.81
N VAL A 91 11.15 -4.30 9.54
CA VAL A 91 10.80 -4.25 10.96
C VAL A 91 9.52 -3.43 11.14
N PRO A 92 8.66 -3.77 12.12
CA PRO A 92 7.50 -2.96 12.41
C PRO A 92 7.92 -1.58 12.93
N LEU A 93 7.14 -0.56 12.58
CA LEU A 93 7.26 0.76 13.18
C LEU A 93 6.86 0.67 14.66
N THR A 94 7.52 1.47 15.52
CA THR A 94 7.13 1.59 16.91
C THR A 94 5.78 2.33 17.02
N PRO A 95 5.01 2.14 18.10
CA PRO A 95 3.75 2.87 18.30
C PRO A 95 3.92 4.39 18.20
N GLN A 96 5.04 4.92 18.70
CA GLN A 96 5.38 6.33 18.58
C GLN A 96 5.59 6.76 17.13
N GLN A 97 6.36 6.00 16.35
CA GLN A 97 6.56 6.30 14.92
C GLN A 97 5.25 6.25 14.14
N VAL A 98 4.38 5.28 14.44
CA VAL A 98 3.04 5.17 13.82
C VAL A 98 2.21 6.41 14.16
N TYR A 99 2.21 6.85 15.41
CA TYR A 99 1.49 8.05 15.84
C TYR A 99 2.01 9.31 15.14
N GLU A 100 3.32 9.52 15.12
CA GLU A 100 3.96 10.65 14.43
C GLU A 100 3.62 10.68 12.94
N ASP A 101 3.64 9.52 12.28
CA ASP A 101 3.26 9.38 10.87
C ASP A 101 1.77 9.71 10.64
N GLN A 102 0.87 9.24 11.50
CA GLN A 102 -0.56 9.55 11.41
C GLN A 102 -0.82 11.05 11.56
N VAL A 103 -0.19 11.70 12.55
CA VAL A 103 -0.31 13.15 12.77
C VAL A 103 0.23 13.92 11.56
N ARG A 104 1.38 13.50 11.01
CA ARG A 104 1.95 14.13 9.81
C ARG A 104 1.00 14.03 8.60
N LEU A 105 0.46 12.84 8.35
CA LEU A 105 -0.47 12.60 7.25
C LEU A 105 -1.77 13.40 7.39
N GLN A 106 -2.30 13.58 8.61
CA GLN A 106 -3.45 14.43 8.87
C GLN A 106 -3.15 15.89 8.51
N LYS A 107 -2.04 16.44 9.00
CA LYS A 107 -1.61 17.82 8.69
C LYS A 107 -1.45 18.05 7.19
N GLU A 108 -0.81 17.12 6.48
CA GLU A 108 -0.67 17.21 5.02
C GLU A 108 -2.01 17.16 4.29
N SER A 109 -2.98 16.39 4.82
CA SER A 109 -4.32 16.30 4.23
C SER A 109 -5.11 17.59 4.40
N ASP A 110 -4.97 18.27 5.54
CA ASP A 110 -5.69 19.52 5.82
C ASP A 110 -5.07 20.69 5.05
N GLN A 111 -3.74 20.79 4.96
CA GLN A 111 -3.06 21.77 4.10
C GLN A 111 -3.45 21.62 2.61
N LYS A 112 -3.65 20.38 2.13
CA LYS A 112 -4.11 20.12 0.76
C LYS A 112 -5.55 20.61 0.55
N LYS A 113 -6.44 20.44 1.53
CA LYS A 113 -7.82 20.95 1.46
C LYS A 113 -7.84 22.48 1.42
N ASP A 114 -7.05 23.13 2.28
CA ASP A 114 -6.99 24.60 2.35
C ASP A 114 -6.46 25.21 1.04
N SER A 115 -5.44 24.59 0.44
CA SER A 115 -4.88 25.04 -0.85
C SER A 115 -5.81 24.77 -2.03
N GLU A 116 -6.57 23.67 -2.02
CA GLU A 116 -7.62 23.40 -3.02
C GLU A 116 -8.82 24.36 -2.90
N GLN A 117 -9.18 24.77 -1.68
CA GLN A 117 -10.22 25.78 -1.45
C GLN A 117 -9.81 27.17 -1.93
N LYS A 118 -8.57 27.61 -1.64
CA LYS A 118 -8.05 28.90 -2.14
C LYS A 118 -8.02 28.98 -3.67
N LYS A 119 -7.60 27.90 -4.34
CA LYS A 119 -7.59 27.83 -5.82
C LYS A 119 -8.99 27.85 -6.45
N LYS A 120 -10.02 27.43 -5.72
CA LYS A 120 -11.42 27.51 -6.16
C LYS A 120 -12.06 28.88 -5.90
N SER A 121 -11.53 29.67 -4.97
CA SER A 121 -11.98 31.05 -4.73
C SER A 121 -11.32 32.09 -5.64
N GLU A 122 -10.24 31.72 -6.33
CA GLU A 122 -9.47 32.58 -7.24
C GLU A 122 -9.80 32.35 -8.73
N ASN A 123 -10.67 31.39 -9.04
CA ASN A 123 -11.20 31.09 -10.39
C ASN A 123 -12.71 31.34 -10.42
#